data_AF-A0A1H7VZF2-F1
#
_entry.id   AF-A0A1H7VZF2-F1
#
_cell.length_a   1.000
_cell.length_b   1.000
_cell.length_c   1.000
_cell.angle_alpha   90.00
_cell.angle_beta   90.00
_cell.angle_gamma   90.00
#
_symmetry.space_group_name_H-M   'P 1'
#
loop_
_entity.id
_entity.type
_entity.pdbx_description
1 polymer ?
#
loop_
_entity_poly.entity_id
_entity_poly.type
_entity_poly.pdbx_seq_one_letter_code
_entity_poly.pdbx_strand_id
1 'polypeptide(L)'
;MKHTEKQIEQIAKDILEKTNFIYDTKEKMIIRENEDLYLDGKKINSWNVSIFFGEEDWGKNQLAGLVINDDNGHPIYLQHSFNSFIYYKVNDNGEIITEVKQGSK
;
A
#
# COMPACT_ATOMS: atom_id res chain seq x y z
N MET A 1 -1.99 -15.31 9.95
CA MET A 1 -2.19 -14.85 8.56
C MET A 1 -2.36 -16.05 7.63
N LYS A 2 -3.12 -15.91 6.54
CA LYS A 2 -3.42 -16.92 5.51
C LYS A 2 -2.42 -16.88 4.35
N HIS A 3 -1.99 -15.69 3.94
CA HIS A 3 -0.97 -15.54 2.90
C HIS A 3 0.43 -15.57 3.51
N THR A 4 1.41 -15.94 2.70
CA THR A 4 2.84 -15.81 3.01
C THR A 4 3.38 -14.47 2.49
N GLU A 5 4.53 -14.01 3.01
CA GLU A 5 5.19 -12.80 2.51
C GLU A 5 5.41 -12.82 0.99
N LYS A 6 5.80 -13.98 0.42
CA LYS A 6 6.00 -14.12 -1.03
C LYS A 6 4.70 -13.96 -1.84
N GLN A 7 3.58 -14.47 -1.32
CA GLN A 7 2.28 -14.30 -1.96
C GLN A 7 1.82 -12.83 -1.88
N ILE A 8 2.05 -12.19 -0.73
CA ILE A 8 1.76 -10.77 -0.55
C ILE A 8 2.60 -9.89 -1.45
N GLU A 9 3.87 -10.23 -1.67
CA GLU A 9 4.73 -9.52 -2.62
C GLU A 9 4.16 -9.57 -4.04
N GLN A 10 3.68 -10.74 -4.48
CA GLN A 10 3.09 -10.87 -5.81
C GLN A 10 1.77 -10.08 -5.92
N ILE A 11 0.90 -10.21 -4.92
CA ILE A 11 -0.37 -9.46 -4.86
C ILE A 11 -0.10 -7.95 -4.91
N ALA A 12 0.90 -7.47 -4.16
CA ALA A 12 1.28 -6.06 -4.16
C ALA A 12 1.73 -5.59 -5.54
N LYS A 13 2.56 -6.36 -6.25
CA LYS A 13 2.99 -6.04 -7.63
C LYS A 13 1.79 -5.92 -8.58
N ASP A 14 0.88 -6.89 -8.53
CA ASP A 14 -0.32 -6.91 -9.38
C ASP A 14 -1.23 -5.70 -9.11
N ILE A 15 -1.36 -5.28 -7.85
CA ILE A 15 -2.11 -4.07 -7.47
C ILE A 15 -1.40 -2.81 -7.96
N LEU A 16 -0.09 -2.70 -7.75
CA LEU A 16 0.67 -1.51 -8.13
C LEU A 16 0.68 -1.29 -9.66
N GLU A 17 0.78 -2.37 -10.43
CA GLU A 17 0.67 -2.33 -11.89
C GLU A 17 -0.68 -1.74 -12.33
N LYS A 18 -1.79 -2.16 -11.70
CA LYS A 18 -3.13 -1.66 -12.02
C LYS A 18 -3.39 -0.23 -11.55
N THR A 19 -2.76 0.19 -10.47
CA THR A 19 -2.86 1.58 -9.98
C THR A 19 -2.02 2.56 -10.81
N ASN A 20 -1.19 2.08 -11.74
CA ASN A 20 -0.16 2.87 -12.44
C ASN A 20 0.76 3.64 -11.47
N PHE A 21 0.93 3.15 -10.24
CA PHE A 21 1.79 3.78 -9.26
C PHE A 21 3.25 3.53 -9.64
N ILE A 22 4.03 4.59 -9.84
CA ILE A 22 5.43 4.49 -10.21
C ILE A 22 6.25 4.20 -8.94
N TYR A 23 7.01 3.10 -8.96
CA TYR A 23 7.88 2.71 -7.86
C TYR A 23 9.18 2.07 -8.35
N ASP A 24 10.17 1.97 -7.47
CA ASP A 24 11.45 1.32 -7.77
C ASP A 24 11.29 -0.19 -7.71
N THR A 25 11.32 -0.84 -8.88
CA THR A 25 11.20 -2.29 -9.01
C THR A 25 12.49 -3.05 -8.71
N LYS A 26 13.62 -2.34 -8.59
CA LYS A 26 14.92 -2.94 -8.22
C LYS A 26 15.07 -3.07 -6.72
N GLU A 27 14.48 -2.14 -5.97
CA GLU A 27 14.47 -2.18 -4.51
C GLU A 27 13.50 -3.23 -3.97
N LYS A 28 13.90 -3.87 -2.86
CA LYS A 28 13.08 -4.92 -2.24
C LYS A 28 11.93 -4.29 -1.45
N MET A 29 10.71 -4.81 -1.64
CA MET A 29 9.57 -4.48 -0.79
C MET A 29 9.79 -4.97 0.65
N ILE A 30 9.43 -4.13 1.64
CA ILE A 30 9.44 -4.53 3.05
C ILE A 30 8.02 -4.97 3.41
N ILE A 31 7.84 -6.24 3.74
CA ILE A 31 6.52 -6.83 4.01
C ILE A 31 6.44 -7.21 5.48
N ARG A 32 5.37 -6.80 6.16
CA ARG A 32 5.14 -7.10 7.59
C ARG A 32 3.66 -7.35 7.85
N GLU A 33 3.37 -8.24 8.79
CA GLU A 33 2.01 -8.36 9.33
C GLU A 33 1.63 -7.05 10.03
N ASN A 34 0.39 -6.61 9.85
CA ASN A 34 -0.16 -5.43 10.50
C ASN A 34 -1.10 -5.89 11.61
N GLU A 35 -0.56 -5.91 12.84
CA GLU A 35 -1.20 -6.57 13.98
C GLU A 35 -2.43 -5.82 14.51
N ASP A 36 -2.53 -4.50 14.28
CA ASP A 36 -3.54 -3.63 14.91
C ASP A 36 -4.24 -2.69 13.91
N LEU A 37 -4.66 -3.22 12.76
CA LEU A 37 -5.55 -2.49 11.86
C LEU A 37 -7.02 -2.67 12.23
N TYR A 38 -7.74 -1.56 12.40
CA TYR A 38 -9.19 -1.53 12.58
C TYR A 38 -9.85 -0.69 11.49
N LEU A 39 -10.89 -1.23 10.87
CA LEU A 39 -11.74 -0.55 9.89
C LEU A 39 -13.20 -0.70 10.30
N ASP A 40 -13.92 0.42 10.37
CA ASP A 40 -15.32 0.47 10.83
C ASP A 40 -15.56 -0.24 12.17
N GLY A 41 -14.59 -0.08 13.09
CA GLY A 41 -14.62 -0.69 14.43
C GLY A 41 -14.34 -2.20 14.46
N LYS A 42 -13.98 -2.82 13.33
CA LYS A 42 -13.63 -4.24 13.24
C LYS A 42 -12.14 -4.42 12.99
N LYS A 43 -11.52 -5.34 13.73
CA LYS A 43 -10.13 -5.74 13.49
C LYS A 43 -10.04 -6.48 12.14
N ILE A 44 -9.07 -6.10 11.31
CA ILE A 44 -8.82 -6.70 10.00
C ILE A 44 -7.42 -7.30 10.00
N ASN A 45 -7.31 -8.58 9.66
CA ASN A 45 -6.01 -9.20 9.39
C ASN A 45 -5.45 -8.58 8.10
N SER A 46 -4.30 -7.92 8.19
CA SER A 46 -3.73 -7.22 7.05
C SER A 46 -2.22 -7.25 7.04
N TRP A 47 -1.65 -7.02 5.86
CA TRP A 47 -0.22 -6.87 5.64
C TRP A 47 0.09 -5.42 5.30
N ASN A 48 1.23 -4.92 5.78
CA ASN A 48 1.82 -3.66 5.35
C ASN A 48 2.99 -3.95 4.42
N VAL A 49 2.93 -3.41 3.21
CA VAL A 49 3.96 -3.50 2.18
C VAL A 49 4.54 -2.11 1.97
N SER A 50 5.77 -1.89 2.44
CA SER A 50 6.50 -0.66 2.19
C SER A 50 7.27 -0.76 0.88
N ILE A 51 7.10 0.25 0.03
CA ILE A 51 7.58 0.28 -1.35
C ILE A 51 8.40 1.54 -1.54
N PHE A 52 9.59 1.42 -2.13
CA PHE A 52 10.42 2.57 -2.46
C PHE A 52 9.97 3.21 -3.76
N PHE A 53 9.93 4.54 -3.78
CA PHE A 53 9.61 5.33 -4.97
C PHE A 53 10.35 6.68 -4.91
N GLY A 54 10.32 7.43 -6.01
CA GLY A 54 10.93 8.76 -6.11
C GLY A 54 11.73 8.93 -7.40
N GLU A 55 11.60 10.10 -8.02
CA GLU A 55 12.40 10.52 -9.15
C GLU A 55 13.74 11.12 -8.66
N GLU A 56 14.76 11.12 -9.51
CA GLU A 56 16.11 11.60 -9.17
C GLU A 56 16.12 13.02 -8.56
N ASP A 57 15.17 13.86 -8.98
CA ASP A 57 15.05 15.26 -8.60
C ASP A 57 14.37 15.50 -7.24
N TRP A 58 13.66 14.51 -6.68
CA TRP A 58 12.86 14.65 -5.45
C TRP A 58 13.45 13.92 -4.24
N GLY A 59 14.67 13.38 -4.39
CA GLY A 59 15.35 12.55 -3.40
C GLY A 59 15.01 11.08 -3.57
N LYS A 60 16.05 10.27 -3.82
CA LYS A 60 15.95 8.81 -3.88
C LYS A 60 15.46 8.27 -2.52
N ASN A 61 14.67 7.19 -2.55
CA ASN A 61 14.22 6.42 -1.38
C ASN A 61 13.06 7.03 -0.58
N GLN A 62 12.05 7.62 -1.24
CA GLN A 62 10.78 7.84 -0.57
C GLN A 62 10.07 6.50 -0.36
N LEU A 63 9.25 6.40 0.70
CA LEU A 63 8.49 5.20 1.00
C LEU A 63 6.99 5.45 0.80
N ALA A 64 6.31 4.52 0.16
CA ALA A 64 4.86 4.39 0.14
C ALA A 64 4.47 3.12 0.92
N GLY A 65 3.26 3.10 1.48
CA GLY A 65 2.73 1.96 2.20
C GLY A 65 1.47 1.43 1.54
N LEU A 66 1.49 0.21 1.02
CA LEU A 66 0.30 -0.50 0.57
C LEU A 66 -0.18 -1.44 1.67
N VAL A 67 -1.45 -1.33 2.05
CA VAL A 67 -2.06 -2.24 3.01
C VAL A 67 -3.02 -3.18 2.32
N ILE A 68 -2.84 -4.47 2.56
CA ILE A 68 -3.53 -5.57 1.88
C ILE A 68 -4.28 -6.38 2.91
N ASN A 69 -5.56 -6.65 2.66
CA ASN A 69 -6.37 -7.53 3.50
C ASN A 69 -5.93 -8.98 3.29
N ASP A 70 -5.53 -9.65 4.37
CA ASP A 70 -5.02 -11.03 4.33
C ASP A 70 -6.12 -12.07 4.05
N ASP A 71 -7.40 -11.73 4.27
CA ASP A 71 -8.50 -12.67 4.04
C ASP A 71 -8.84 -12.88 2.57
N ASN A 72 -8.68 -11.84 1.74
CA ASN A 72 -9.07 -11.85 0.33
C ASN A 72 -7.99 -11.33 -0.63
N GLY A 73 -6.83 -10.85 -0.13
CA GLY A 73 -5.76 -10.30 -0.96
C GLY A 73 -6.09 -8.94 -1.58
N HIS A 74 -7.20 -8.31 -1.21
CA HIS A 74 -7.59 -7.03 -1.78
C HIS A 74 -6.83 -5.88 -1.12
N PRO A 75 -6.48 -4.83 -1.87
CA PRO A 75 -5.92 -3.62 -1.27
C PRO A 75 -6.95 -2.91 -0.40
N ILE A 76 -6.49 -2.33 0.70
CA ILE A 76 -7.30 -1.49 1.58
C ILE A 76 -6.98 -0.01 1.30
N TYR A 77 -5.70 0.35 1.38
CA TYR A 77 -5.22 1.69 1.08
C TYR A 77 -3.79 1.66 0.55
N LEU A 78 -3.51 2.57 -0.37
CA LEU A 78 -2.16 2.93 -0.79
C LEU A 78 -1.85 4.31 -0.21
N GLN A 79 -0.96 4.36 0.77
CA GLN A 79 -0.48 5.57 1.41
C GLN A 79 0.75 6.08 0.67
N HIS A 80 0.63 7.28 0.11
CA HIS A 80 1.70 8.01 -0.57
C HIS A 80 2.12 9.21 0.28
N SER A 81 3.43 9.48 0.35
CA SER A 81 4.03 10.57 1.13
C SER A 81 3.67 10.51 2.62
N PHE A 82 4.50 9.81 3.42
CA PHE A 82 4.33 9.69 4.88
C PHE A 82 4.11 11.03 5.62
N ASN A 83 4.58 12.15 5.05
CA ASN A 83 4.44 13.49 5.62
C ASN A 83 3.31 14.34 5.00
N SER A 84 2.69 13.91 3.90
CA SER A 84 1.66 14.68 3.16
C SER A 84 0.27 14.05 3.25
N PHE A 85 0.13 12.92 3.97
CA PHE A 85 -1.11 12.21 4.24
C PHE A 85 -2.01 11.99 3.01
N ILE A 86 -1.43 11.55 1.89
CA ILE A 86 -2.22 11.19 0.71
C ILE A 86 -2.56 9.70 0.83
N TYR A 87 -3.85 9.40 0.95
CA TYR A 87 -4.36 8.04 0.96
C TYR A 87 -5.18 7.81 -0.30
N TYR A 88 -4.81 6.81 -1.08
CA TYR A 88 -5.65 6.32 -2.17
C TYR A 88 -6.50 5.17 -1.65
N LYS A 89 -7.83 5.32 -1.72
CA LYS A 89 -8.72 4.17 -1.58
C LYS A 89 -8.64 3.37 -2.87
N VAL A 90 -8.29 2.10 -2.76
CA VAL A 90 -8.18 1.18 -3.89
C VAL A 90 -9.39 0.22 -3.84
N ASN A 91 -10.01 -0.07 -4.98
CA ASN A 91 -11.08 -1.08 -5.03
C ASN A 91 -10.51 -2.51 -5.07
N ASP A 92 -11.40 -3.49 -4.94
CA ASP A 92 -11.07 -4.92 -5.02
C ASP A 92 -10.34 -5.31 -6.32
N ASN A 93 -10.52 -4.55 -7.39
CA ASN A 93 -9.86 -4.80 -8.67
C ASN A 93 -8.42 -4.27 -8.72
N GLY A 94 -8.00 -3.41 -7.78
CA GLY A 94 -6.70 -2.76 -7.79
C GLY A 94 -6.68 -1.37 -8.44
N GLU A 95 -7.83 -0.72 -8.61
CA GLU A 95 -7.91 0.64 -9.18
C GLU A 95 -8.07 1.70 -8.07
N ILE A 96 -7.46 2.87 -8.27
CA ILE A 96 -7.61 4.02 -7.37
C ILE A 96 -9.01 4.62 -7.56
N ILE A 97 -9.83 4.61 -6.50
CA ILE A 97 -11.20 5.15 -6.50
C ILE A 97 -11.22 6.63 -6.09
N THR A 98 -10.40 7.00 -5.10
CA THR A 98 -10.43 8.35 -4.51
C THR A 98 -9.08 8.68 -3.90
N GLU A 99 -8.59 9.88 -4.19
CA GLU A 99 -7.48 10.50 -3.47
C GLU A 99 -8.03 11.22 -2.23
N VAL A 100 -7.66 10.76 -1.04
CA VAL A 100 -7.96 11.40 0.23
C VAL A 100 -6.69 12.13 0.67
N LYS A 101 -6.65 13.45 0.48
CA LYS A 101 -5.64 14.31 1.10
C LYS A 101 -6.05 14.59 2.54
N GLN A 102 -5.33 14.08 3.53
CA GLN A 102 -5.52 14.53 4.91
C GLN A 102 -4.74 15.83 5.11
N GLY A 103 -5.39 16.98 4.90
CA GLY A 103 -4.69 18.26 5.07
C GLY A 103 -5.50 19.51 4.79
N SER A 104 -6.53 19.80 5.59
CA SER A 104 -6.75 21.15 6.15
C SER A 104 -7.68 21.02 7.35
N LYS A 105 -7.14 21.20 8.56
CA LYS A 105 -7.91 21.85 9.62
C LYS A 105 -7.69 23.35 9.45
#